data_AF-A0A1C6W4J7-F1
#
_entry.id   AF-A0A1C6W4J7-F1
#
_cell.length_a   1.000
_cell.length_b   1.000
_cell.length_c   1.000
_cell.angle_alpha   90.00
_cell.angle_beta   90.00
_cell.angle_gamma   90.00
#
_symmetry.space_group_name_H-M   'P 1'
#
loop_
_entity.id
_entity.type
_entity.pdbx_description
1 polymer ?
#
loop_
_entity_poly.entity_id
_entity_poly.type
_entity_poly.pdbx_seq_one_letter_code
_entity_poly.pdbx_strand_id
1 'polypeptide(L)'
;MTQTVRSTPETHLRKGTMMKNLHVRRPSLVALAAVAAAAVTLSACSSGDTNAAGKGDGTNAVYVMSDNLGDKGFNDSAAAGFDRLKAEGAGTKLLQASPSDPQLWRQNLEAVSTSGQYDLIFTGPGMHDNLAAVAPQHPDQKYVFFDDELKAPNVLSIRYAQNEGSYLAGVLAANASLDPKSFPLSKGNKKVGIVAGQDLPGIQEFIVGFKQGVASVDPGINVNISFVGNFNDAQKAYDLTTTLFNSGADVVYNVAGPAGLGILKAAADTKHYAIGVDSDQNSLHPQHVLASMLKQIGNSVYDSAKKYEKDEIKFGETVVYGLSNEGVALVYNDALVPAEVKQKIDAAKQKVVSGEVKVDSVLK
;
A
#
# COMPACT_ATOMS: atom_id res chain seq x y z
N MET A 1 -47.63 14.02 -44.46
CA MET A 1 -48.23 14.44 -43.17
C MET A 1 -47.54 15.71 -42.73
N THR A 2 -48.35 16.72 -42.47
CA THR A 2 -48.02 18.14 -42.36
C THR A 2 -48.18 18.57 -40.90
N GLN A 3 -47.39 19.55 -40.45
CA GLN A 3 -47.63 20.58 -39.39
C GLN A 3 -46.34 20.79 -38.57
N THR A 4 -45.63 21.94 -38.60
CA THR A 4 -45.94 23.35 -38.29
C THR A 4 -46.09 23.62 -36.78
N VAL A 5 -45.40 24.68 -36.29
CA VAL A 5 -45.75 25.70 -35.24
C VAL A 5 -44.44 26.19 -34.57
N ARG A 6 -43.90 27.40 -34.86
CA ARG A 6 -44.20 28.78 -34.34
C ARG A 6 -43.84 28.97 -32.85
N SER A 7 -42.80 29.75 -32.50
CA SER A 7 -42.66 31.23 -32.37
C SER A 7 -43.17 31.82 -31.05
N THR A 8 -42.28 32.58 -30.40
CA THR A 8 -42.28 33.36 -29.12
C THR A 8 -43.46 34.33 -28.88
N PRO A 9 -43.61 34.92 -27.67
CA PRO A 9 -43.11 36.31 -27.46
C PRO A 9 -42.64 36.69 -26.04
N GLU A 10 -41.84 37.76 -25.99
CA GLU A 10 -41.48 38.58 -24.81
C GLU A 10 -42.66 39.42 -24.29
N THR A 11 -42.61 39.83 -23.01
CA THR A 11 -43.22 41.08 -22.54
C THR A 11 -42.42 41.74 -21.40
N HIS A 12 -42.29 43.06 -21.54
CA HIS A 12 -41.65 44.08 -20.70
C HIS A 12 -42.17 44.24 -19.26
N LEU A 13 -41.36 44.83 -18.36
CA LEU A 13 -41.70 46.09 -17.64
C LEU A 13 -40.52 46.67 -16.82
N ARG A 14 -40.59 47.99 -16.60
CA ARG A 14 -39.51 48.95 -16.31
C ARG A 14 -39.70 49.61 -14.92
N LYS A 15 -38.58 50.07 -14.34
CA LYS A 15 -38.35 51.30 -13.52
C LYS A 15 -38.69 51.36 -12.00
N GLY A 16 -37.72 51.94 -11.25
CA GLY A 16 -37.95 52.85 -10.10
C GLY A 16 -37.24 52.47 -8.79
N THR A 17 -35.97 52.84 -8.57
CA THR A 17 -35.47 54.01 -7.76
C THR A 17 -35.71 53.95 -6.24
N MET A 18 -34.64 53.78 -5.45
CA MET A 18 -34.18 54.79 -4.45
C MET A 18 -32.89 54.34 -3.73
N MET A 19 -31.84 55.14 -3.88
CA MET A 19 -30.63 55.16 -3.04
C MET A 19 -30.91 55.91 -1.72
N LYS A 20 -30.28 55.50 -0.62
CA LYS A 20 -29.89 56.41 0.46
C LYS A 20 -28.45 56.12 0.89
N ASN A 21 -27.62 57.15 0.71
CA ASN A 21 -26.24 57.28 1.17
C ASN A 21 -26.15 57.31 2.70
N LEU A 22 -25.07 56.75 3.26
CA LEU A 22 -24.53 57.26 4.52
C LEU A 22 -23.00 57.42 4.38
N HIS A 23 -22.59 58.68 4.33
CA HIS A 23 -21.20 59.11 4.45
C HIS A 23 -20.80 59.08 5.93
N VAL A 24 -19.64 58.52 6.26
CA VAL A 24 -18.94 58.87 7.50
C VAL A 24 -17.53 59.33 7.17
N ARG A 25 -17.25 60.55 7.62
CA ARG A 25 -16.04 61.34 7.41
C ARG A 25 -14.90 60.86 8.31
N ARG A 26 -13.67 60.95 7.80
CA ARG A 26 -12.43 60.98 8.59
C ARG A 26 -12.03 62.45 8.87
N PRO A 27 -11.37 62.71 10.00
CA PRO A 27 -10.16 63.52 9.95
C PRO A 27 -9.00 62.97 10.79
N SER A 28 -7.83 63.53 10.52
CA SER A 28 -6.48 63.10 10.90
C SER A 28 -5.91 63.81 12.15
N LEU A 29 -4.94 63.14 12.79
CA LEU A 29 -3.71 63.62 13.48
C LEU A 29 -3.82 64.66 14.64
N VAL A 30 -3.23 64.33 15.81
CA VAL A 30 -1.98 64.91 16.41
C VAL A 30 -1.75 64.31 17.83
N ALA A 31 -0.48 64.18 18.19
CA ALA A 31 0.16 63.47 19.31
C ALA A 31 -0.10 64.00 20.75
N LEU A 32 0.09 63.12 21.77
CA LEU A 32 0.99 63.35 22.91
C LEU A 32 1.25 62.06 23.73
N ALA A 33 2.48 61.91 24.22
CA ALA A 33 3.01 60.75 24.93
C ALA A 33 2.63 60.68 26.43
N ALA A 34 2.55 59.47 26.99
CA ALA A 34 2.92 59.19 28.38
C ALA A 34 3.18 57.69 28.58
N VAL A 35 4.35 57.40 29.15
CA VAL A 35 4.89 56.08 29.50
C VAL A 35 4.12 55.50 30.69
N ALA A 36 3.69 54.24 30.59
CA ALA A 36 3.47 53.38 31.75
C ALA A 36 3.66 51.92 31.34
N ALA A 37 4.81 51.36 31.72
CA ALA A 37 5.07 49.93 31.67
C ALA A 37 4.16 49.24 32.71
N ALA A 38 3.27 48.38 32.25
CA ALA A 38 2.57 47.42 33.10
C ALA A 38 2.61 46.07 32.40
N ALA A 39 3.35 45.15 33.01
CA ALA A 39 3.37 43.74 32.64
C ALA A 39 1.95 43.18 32.75
N VAL A 40 1.40 42.73 31.62
CA VAL A 40 0.19 41.93 31.58
C VAL A 40 0.53 40.67 30.80
N THR A 41 0.79 39.60 31.53
CA THR A 41 0.71 38.22 31.02
C THR A 41 -0.74 37.97 30.63
N LEU A 42 -1.01 37.93 29.33
CA LEU A 42 -2.31 37.51 28.79
C LEU A 42 -2.10 36.31 27.86
N SER A 43 -2.41 35.13 28.42
CA SER A 43 -2.74 33.93 27.65
C SER A 43 -3.94 34.22 26.75
N ALA A 44 -3.73 34.27 25.45
CA ALA A 44 -4.79 34.15 24.44
C ALA A 44 -4.21 33.98 23.03
N CYS A 45 -3.99 32.73 22.61
CA CYS A 45 -4.03 32.30 21.20
C CYS A 45 -4.55 30.86 21.23
N SER A 46 -5.83 30.64 20.90
CA SER A 46 -6.31 30.40 19.53
C SER A 46 -5.87 29.03 19.03
N SER A 47 -6.82 28.12 19.12
CA SER A 47 -6.84 26.76 18.60
C SER A 47 -6.36 26.69 17.15
N GLY A 48 -5.16 26.13 16.99
CA GLY A 48 -4.66 25.59 15.75
C GLY A 48 -3.86 24.37 16.16
N ASP A 49 -4.40 23.18 15.90
CA ASP A 49 -3.73 21.89 16.12
C ASP A 49 -2.55 21.76 15.16
N THR A 50 -1.46 22.48 15.45
CA THR A 50 -0.13 22.12 14.99
C THR A 50 0.46 21.20 16.05
N ASN A 51 0.17 19.91 15.92
CA ASN A 51 1.02 18.88 16.51
C ASN A 51 2.39 18.98 15.82
N ALA A 52 3.23 19.88 16.33
CA ALA A 52 4.66 19.83 16.10
C ALA A 52 5.14 18.48 16.64
N ALA A 53 5.72 17.66 15.77
CA ALA A 53 6.46 16.49 16.22
C ALA A 53 7.57 17.00 17.16
N GLY A 54 7.46 16.68 18.45
CA GLY A 54 8.52 16.98 19.40
C GLY A 54 9.79 16.24 18.95
N LYS A 55 10.94 16.92 19.01
CA LYS A 55 12.26 16.29 18.85
C LYS A 55 12.43 15.26 19.97
N GLY A 56 12.04 14.02 19.72
CA GLY A 56 12.53 12.88 20.46
C GLY A 56 13.95 12.54 20.02
N ASP A 57 14.63 11.70 20.80
CA ASP A 57 16.00 11.25 20.49
C ASP A 57 16.06 10.26 19.30
N GLY A 58 14.92 9.89 18.71
CA GLY A 58 14.80 8.97 17.58
C GLY A 58 14.54 9.67 16.23
N THR A 59 14.82 8.96 15.13
CA THR A 59 14.69 9.48 13.75
C THR A 59 13.30 10.04 13.45
N ASN A 60 13.19 11.33 13.10
CA ASN A 60 11.92 11.89 12.65
C ASN A 60 11.62 11.38 11.24
N ALA A 61 10.51 10.66 11.08
CA ALA A 61 10.17 10.00 9.83
C ALA A 61 8.74 10.32 9.38
N VAL A 62 8.54 10.49 8.07
CA VAL A 62 7.21 10.66 7.48
C VAL A 62 6.99 9.69 6.34
N TYR A 63 5.80 9.09 6.26
CA TYR A 63 5.35 8.35 5.08
C TYR A 63 4.43 9.23 4.24
N VAL A 64 4.86 9.55 3.02
CA VAL A 64 4.01 10.19 1.99
C VAL A 64 3.37 9.10 1.15
N MET A 65 2.05 8.92 1.34
CA MET A 65 1.29 7.82 0.77
C MET A 65 0.57 8.24 -0.51
N SER A 66 0.45 7.31 -1.45
CA SER A 66 -0.42 7.42 -2.64
C SER A 66 -1.80 6.78 -2.40
N ASP A 67 -2.04 6.26 -1.20
CA ASP A 67 -3.28 5.60 -0.79
C ASP A 67 -3.52 5.82 0.73
N ASN A 68 -4.46 5.07 1.30
CA ASN A 68 -4.92 5.15 2.67
C ASN A 68 -4.61 3.86 3.44
N LEU A 69 -4.74 3.95 4.75
CA LEU A 69 -4.69 2.82 5.68
C LEU A 69 -6.01 2.04 5.66
N GLY A 70 -6.01 0.86 6.29
CA GLY A 70 -7.17 -0.02 6.40
C GLY A 70 -7.20 -1.15 5.38
N ASP A 71 -6.14 -1.30 4.58
CA ASP A 71 -6.00 -2.35 3.56
C ASP A 71 -5.70 -3.74 4.12
N LYS A 72 -5.42 -3.85 5.44
CA LYS A 72 -5.04 -5.09 6.13
C LYS A 72 -3.87 -5.81 5.44
N GLY A 73 -2.98 -5.03 4.82
CA GLY A 73 -1.98 -5.52 3.89
C GLY A 73 -0.79 -4.58 3.84
N PHE A 74 -0.57 -3.98 2.68
CA PHE A 74 0.63 -3.23 2.32
C PHE A 74 0.84 -1.97 3.17
N ASN A 75 -0.14 -1.07 3.17
CA ASN A 75 -0.06 0.21 3.88
C ASN A 75 -0.17 0.03 5.40
N ASP A 76 -1.02 -0.89 5.86
CA ASP A 76 -1.09 -1.23 7.29
C ASP A 76 0.21 -1.88 7.80
N SER A 77 0.91 -2.67 6.97
CA SER A 77 2.25 -3.20 7.29
C SER A 77 3.28 -2.08 7.43
N ALA A 78 3.31 -1.12 6.49
CA ALA A 78 4.18 0.05 6.59
C ALA A 78 3.90 0.85 7.87
N ALA A 79 2.63 1.13 8.17
CA ALA A 79 2.21 1.85 9.38
C ALA A 79 2.68 1.16 10.66
N ALA A 80 2.61 -0.18 10.74
CA ALA A 80 3.12 -0.94 11.87
C ALA A 80 4.64 -0.73 12.10
N GLY A 81 5.41 -0.54 11.01
CA GLY A 81 6.82 -0.15 11.09
C GLY A 81 7.01 1.23 11.73
N PHE A 82 6.21 2.21 11.32
CA PHE A 82 6.21 3.56 11.92
C PHE A 82 5.76 3.56 13.38
N ASP A 83 4.78 2.74 13.75
CA ASP A 83 4.32 2.61 15.13
C ASP A 83 5.43 2.06 16.04
N ARG A 84 6.23 1.11 15.55
CA ARG A 84 7.41 0.61 16.28
C ARG A 84 8.44 1.72 16.50
N LEU A 85 8.74 2.52 15.48
CA LEU A 85 9.65 3.67 15.62
C LEU A 85 9.12 4.67 16.65
N LYS A 86 7.82 4.98 16.59
CA LYS A 86 7.16 5.89 17.53
C LYS A 86 7.25 5.39 18.97
N ALA A 87 7.06 4.08 19.19
CA ALA A 87 7.19 3.47 20.51
C ALA A 87 8.61 3.60 21.11
N GLU A 88 9.61 3.79 20.26
CA GLU A 88 11.01 4.03 20.65
C GLU A 88 11.38 5.53 20.72
N GLY A 89 10.39 6.43 20.58
CA GLY A 89 10.58 7.88 20.74
C GLY A 89 10.81 8.66 19.44
N ALA A 90 10.70 8.03 18.27
CA ALA A 90 10.75 8.73 16.99
C ALA A 90 9.53 9.63 16.76
N GLY A 91 9.74 10.81 16.18
CA GLY A 91 8.65 11.63 15.67
C GLY A 91 8.14 11.10 14.33
N THR A 92 6.99 10.41 14.32
CA THR A 92 6.43 9.82 13.10
C THR A 92 5.17 10.50 12.59
N LYS A 93 5.00 10.55 11.26
CA LYS A 93 3.77 11.03 10.61
C LYS A 93 3.42 10.17 9.40
N LEU A 94 2.13 9.90 9.22
CA LEU A 94 1.59 9.25 8.02
C LEU A 94 0.71 10.27 7.27
N LEU A 95 1.05 10.57 6.02
CA LEU A 95 0.32 11.47 5.14
C LEU A 95 -0.47 10.66 4.11
N GLN A 96 -1.68 10.28 4.49
CA GLN A 96 -2.63 9.59 3.62
C GLN A 96 -3.16 10.53 2.53
N ALA A 97 -3.43 9.99 1.36
CA ALA A 97 -4.07 10.70 0.26
C ALA A 97 -4.91 9.74 -0.59
N SER A 98 -5.87 10.29 -1.34
CA SER A 98 -6.70 9.48 -2.23
C SER A 98 -5.86 8.86 -3.36
N PRO A 99 -6.09 7.58 -3.74
CA PRO A 99 -5.54 6.95 -4.95
C PRO A 99 -5.82 7.67 -6.27
N SER A 100 -6.78 8.59 -6.26
CA SER A 100 -7.17 9.38 -7.43
C SER A 100 -6.62 10.81 -7.42
N ASP A 101 -5.73 11.17 -6.48
CA ASP A 101 -5.22 12.53 -6.32
C ASP A 101 -3.68 12.62 -6.38
N PRO A 102 -3.07 12.34 -7.55
CA PRO A 102 -1.63 12.42 -7.73
C PRO A 102 -1.05 13.82 -7.51
N GLN A 103 -1.88 14.86 -7.64
CA GLN A 103 -1.47 16.24 -7.37
C GLN A 103 -1.22 16.44 -5.87
N LEU A 104 -2.14 15.98 -5.02
CA LEU A 104 -1.96 16.04 -3.57
C LEU A 104 -0.74 15.22 -3.12
N TRP A 105 -0.46 14.08 -3.74
CA TRP A 105 0.74 13.29 -3.40
C TRP A 105 2.03 14.08 -3.62
N ARG A 106 2.14 14.74 -4.79
CA ARG A 106 3.26 15.60 -5.12
C ARG A 106 3.38 16.78 -4.15
N GLN A 107 2.27 17.47 -3.88
CA GLN A 107 2.25 18.59 -2.94
C GLN A 107 2.69 18.18 -1.54
N ASN A 108 2.23 17.03 -1.05
CA ASN A 108 2.65 16.48 0.23
C ASN A 108 4.16 16.20 0.24
N LEU A 109 4.69 15.55 -0.81
CA LEU A 109 6.11 15.23 -0.94
C LEU A 109 6.99 16.49 -0.97
N GLU A 110 6.61 17.49 -1.76
CA GLU A 110 7.31 18.79 -1.84
C GLU A 110 7.28 19.53 -0.50
N ALA A 111 6.12 19.55 0.17
CA ALA A 111 5.95 20.22 1.46
C ALA A 111 6.82 19.59 2.55
N VAL A 112 6.84 18.26 2.67
CA VAL A 112 7.68 17.60 3.68
C VAL A 112 9.17 17.74 3.36
N SER A 113 9.56 17.69 2.09
CA SER A 113 10.96 17.86 1.65
C SER A 113 11.50 19.26 1.91
N THR A 114 10.63 20.28 1.81
CA THR A 114 10.99 21.67 2.10
C THR A 114 10.99 21.99 3.60
N SER A 115 10.27 21.21 4.40
CA SER A 115 10.03 21.52 5.81
C SER A 115 11.28 21.47 6.69
N GLY A 116 12.27 20.63 6.35
CA GLY A 116 13.42 20.32 7.19
C GLY A 116 13.09 19.64 8.52
N GLN A 117 11.85 19.13 8.69
CA GLN A 117 11.38 18.52 9.94
C GLN A 117 11.70 17.02 10.04
N TYR A 118 11.98 16.36 8.92
CA TYR A 118 12.08 14.91 8.83
C TYR A 118 13.47 14.48 8.37
N ASP A 119 14.09 13.60 9.15
CA ASP A 119 15.36 12.99 8.80
C ASP A 119 15.19 12.01 7.63
N LEU A 120 14.08 11.25 7.62
CA LEU A 120 13.71 10.32 6.55
C LEU A 120 12.31 10.58 6.01
N ILE A 121 12.18 10.63 4.68
CA ILE A 121 10.89 10.64 3.98
C ILE A 121 10.71 9.31 3.26
N PHE A 122 9.68 8.57 3.66
CA PHE A 122 9.29 7.32 3.03
C PHE A 122 8.21 7.56 1.98
N THR A 123 8.26 6.79 0.90
CA THR A 123 7.20 6.74 -0.13
C THR A 123 7.20 5.39 -0.84
N GLY A 124 6.18 5.12 -1.65
CA GLY A 124 5.95 3.78 -2.21
C GLY A 124 5.21 3.78 -3.56
N PRO A 125 4.52 2.68 -3.93
CA PRO A 125 3.94 2.47 -5.25
C PRO A 125 3.16 3.67 -5.79
N GLY A 126 3.35 3.98 -7.08
CA GLY A 126 2.71 5.13 -7.74
C GLY A 126 3.40 6.47 -7.53
N MET A 127 4.47 6.54 -6.72
CA MET A 127 5.20 7.79 -6.43
C MET A 127 6.47 7.99 -7.24
N HIS A 128 6.80 7.09 -8.17
CA HIS A 128 8.04 7.12 -8.96
C HIS A 128 8.30 8.49 -9.60
N ASP A 129 7.37 8.97 -10.44
CA ASP A 129 7.52 10.23 -11.17
C ASP A 129 7.51 11.45 -10.24
N ASN A 130 6.81 11.36 -9.10
CA ASN A 130 6.81 12.41 -8.08
C ASN A 130 8.16 12.49 -7.37
N LEU A 131 8.70 11.35 -6.93
CA LEU A 131 10.00 11.30 -6.27
C LEU A 131 11.13 11.66 -7.23
N ALA A 132 11.10 11.19 -8.47
CA ALA A 132 12.09 11.52 -9.50
C ALA A 132 12.15 13.04 -9.78
N ALA A 133 11.02 13.74 -9.68
CA ALA A 133 10.96 15.18 -9.84
C ALA A 133 11.40 15.94 -8.58
N VAL A 134 11.08 15.45 -7.38
CA VAL A 134 11.32 16.18 -6.12
C VAL A 134 12.71 15.92 -5.53
N ALA A 135 13.17 14.67 -5.49
CA ALA A 135 14.43 14.30 -4.82
C ALA A 135 15.67 15.10 -5.30
N PRO A 136 15.84 15.40 -6.60
CA PRO A 136 16.96 16.22 -7.08
C PRO A 136 16.93 17.68 -6.62
N GLN A 137 15.76 18.21 -6.24
CA GLN A 137 15.60 19.58 -5.74
C GLN A 137 15.98 19.70 -4.26
N HIS A 138 16.10 18.57 -3.55
CA HIS A 138 16.41 18.49 -2.12
C HIS A 138 17.57 17.51 -1.87
N PRO A 139 18.80 17.81 -2.34
CA PRO A 139 19.93 16.87 -2.32
C PRO A 139 20.34 16.40 -0.91
N ASP A 140 20.08 17.21 0.11
CA ASP A 140 20.42 16.89 1.50
C ASP A 140 19.34 16.03 2.19
N GLN A 141 18.08 16.08 1.71
CA GLN A 141 16.98 15.29 2.25
C GLN A 141 17.15 13.82 1.88
N LYS A 142 16.93 12.94 2.84
CA LYS A 142 17.01 11.49 2.64
C LYS A 142 15.64 10.87 2.41
N TYR A 143 15.58 9.98 1.43
CA TYR A 143 14.36 9.29 1.03
C TYR A 143 14.54 7.78 1.10
N VAL A 144 13.46 7.09 1.48
CA VAL A 144 13.34 5.63 1.35
C VAL A 144 12.16 5.36 0.43
N PHE A 145 12.42 4.70 -0.71
CA PHE A 145 11.42 4.39 -1.72
C PHE A 145 11.23 2.88 -1.79
N PHE A 146 10.10 2.38 -1.28
CA PHE A 146 9.87 0.94 -1.19
C PHE A 146 8.85 0.44 -2.22
N ASP A 147 9.01 -0.82 -2.60
CA ASP A 147 8.25 -1.52 -3.64
C ASP A 147 8.38 -0.91 -5.05
N ASP A 148 9.49 -0.19 -5.28
CA ASP A 148 9.92 0.38 -6.57
C ASP A 148 11.42 0.74 -6.49
N GLU A 149 12.01 1.23 -7.59
CA GLU A 149 13.38 1.73 -7.62
C GLU A 149 13.48 3.14 -8.20
N LEU A 150 14.43 3.93 -7.68
CA LEU A 150 14.84 5.19 -8.27
C LEU A 150 16.32 5.41 -8.01
N LYS A 151 17.11 5.49 -9.08
CA LYS A 151 18.54 5.77 -8.99
C LYS A 151 18.78 7.25 -8.74
N ALA A 152 18.86 7.65 -7.47
CA ALA A 152 19.21 9.01 -7.06
C ALA A 152 20.10 9.01 -5.79
N PRO A 153 21.10 9.92 -5.67
CA PRO A 153 22.12 9.85 -4.62
C PRO A 153 21.61 9.93 -3.18
N ASN A 154 20.39 10.44 -2.98
CA ASN A 154 19.74 10.63 -1.68
C ASN A 154 18.52 9.72 -1.47
N VAL A 155 18.35 8.70 -2.32
CA VAL A 155 17.24 7.74 -2.26
C VAL A 155 17.79 6.34 -1.98
N LEU A 156 17.29 5.69 -0.93
CA LEU A 156 17.42 4.25 -0.74
C LEU A 156 16.19 3.59 -1.39
N SER A 157 16.41 2.73 -2.37
CA SER A 157 15.32 1.94 -2.96
C SER A 157 15.21 0.56 -2.30
N ILE A 158 13.99 0.08 -2.09
CA ILE A 158 13.71 -1.24 -1.52
C ILE A 158 12.81 -1.98 -2.50
N ARG A 159 13.31 -3.09 -3.02
CA ARG A 159 12.53 -4.06 -3.79
C ARG A 159 12.23 -5.28 -2.93
N TYR A 160 11.14 -5.96 -3.20
CA TYR A 160 10.82 -7.25 -2.60
C TYR A 160 10.98 -8.35 -3.65
N ALA A 161 11.46 -9.52 -3.25
CA ALA A 161 11.47 -10.71 -4.10
C ALA A 161 10.10 -11.43 -3.96
N GLN A 162 9.01 -10.74 -4.29
CA GLN A 162 7.67 -11.32 -4.13
C GLN A 162 7.45 -12.58 -4.97
N ASN A 163 8.17 -12.75 -6.08
CA ASN A 163 8.21 -13.98 -6.85
C ASN A 163 8.63 -15.18 -5.99
N GLU A 164 9.66 -15.04 -5.14
CA GLU A 164 10.12 -16.11 -4.25
C GLU A 164 9.06 -16.53 -3.23
N GLY A 165 8.40 -15.55 -2.60
CA GLY A 165 7.29 -15.82 -1.69
C GLY A 165 6.07 -16.42 -2.40
N SER A 166 5.74 -15.91 -3.58
CA SER A 166 4.64 -16.43 -4.40
C SER A 166 4.92 -17.82 -4.94
N TYR A 167 6.17 -18.19 -5.18
CA TYR A 167 6.56 -19.57 -5.50
C TYR A 167 6.13 -20.53 -4.38
N LEU A 168 6.36 -20.19 -3.11
CA LEU A 168 5.88 -20.99 -1.99
C LEU A 168 4.33 -21.04 -1.93
N ALA A 169 3.66 -19.91 -2.19
CA ALA A 169 2.20 -19.87 -2.28
C ALA A 169 1.67 -20.80 -3.40
N GLY A 170 2.36 -20.87 -4.54
CA GLY A 170 2.05 -21.77 -5.64
C GLY A 170 2.21 -23.25 -5.26
N VAL A 171 3.29 -23.59 -4.57
CA VAL A 171 3.53 -24.95 -4.04
C VAL A 171 2.41 -25.35 -3.07
N LEU A 172 2.00 -24.44 -2.17
CA LEU A 172 0.88 -24.66 -1.25
C LEU A 172 -0.44 -24.89 -2.01
N ALA A 173 -0.78 -24.00 -2.94
CA ALA A 173 -2.02 -24.09 -3.71
C ALA A 173 -2.09 -25.40 -4.52
N ALA A 174 -0.97 -25.84 -5.10
CA ALA A 174 -0.90 -27.10 -5.82
C ALA A 174 -1.09 -28.32 -4.91
N ASN A 175 -0.43 -28.36 -3.74
CA ASN A 175 -0.65 -29.44 -2.76
C ASN A 175 -2.10 -29.45 -2.27
N ALA A 176 -2.69 -28.28 -2.00
CA ALA A 176 -4.07 -28.17 -1.57
C ALA A 176 -5.07 -28.63 -2.63
N SER A 177 -4.82 -28.34 -3.91
CA SER A 177 -5.64 -28.83 -5.02
C SER A 177 -5.51 -30.35 -5.21
N LEU A 178 -4.32 -30.92 -5.01
CA LEU A 178 -4.06 -32.35 -5.24
C LEU A 178 -4.44 -33.28 -4.08
N ASP A 179 -4.69 -32.74 -2.89
CA ASP A 179 -5.00 -33.52 -1.69
C ASP A 179 -6.35 -33.13 -1.04
N PRO A 180 -7.50 -33.52 -1.65
CA PRO A 180 -8.81 -33.31 -1.06
C PRO A 180 -9.02 -33.99 0.30
N LYS A 181 -8.16 -34.94 0.70
CA LYS A 181 -8.29 -35.61 2.01
C LYS A 181 -7.86 -34.67 3.13
N SER A 182 -6.75 -33.97 2.94
CA SER A 182 -6.24 -32.99 3.90
C SER A 182 -6.89 -31.61 3.73
N PHE A 183 -7.38 -31.31 2.53
CA PHE A 183 -8.01 -30.04 2.17
C PHE A 183 -9.46 -30.28 1.73
N PRO A 184 -10.40 -30.49 2.66
CA PRO A 184 -11.76 -30.93 2.34
C PRO A 184 -12.62 -29.93 1.55
N LEU A 185 -12.21 -28.65 1.44
CA LEU A 185 -12.86 -27.69 0.55
C LEU A 185 -12.33 -27.75 -0.90
N SER A 186 -11.21 -28.43 -1.14
CA SER A 186 -10.71 -28.70 -2.49
C SER A 186 -11.45 -29.87 -3.11
N LYS A 187 -11.71 -29.81 -4.41
CA LYS A 187 -12.41 -30.87 -5.17
C LYS A 187 -11.45 -31.75 -5.97
N GLY A 188 -10.16 -31.44 -6.03
CA GLY A 188 -9.21 -32.21 -6.83
C GLY A 188 -9.24 -31.84 -8.31
N ASN A 189 -9.70 -30.63 -8.65
CA ASN A 189 -9.96 -30.23 -10.03
C ASN A 189 -8.69 -29.90 -10.81
N LYS A 190 -7.53 -29.81 -10.14
CA LYS A 190 -6.26 -29.35 -10.72
C LYS A 190 -6.40 -27.97 -11.38
N LYS A 191 -7.15 -27.08 -10.73
CA LYS A 191 -7.31 -25.69 -11.13
C LYS A 191 -7.09 -24.80 -9.93
N VAL A 192 -6.27 -23.78 -10.08
CA VAL A 192 -6.04 -22.73 -9.08
C VAL A 192 -6.14 -21.37 -9.75
N GLY A 193 -6.34 -20.33 -8.95
CA GLY A 193 -6.57 -18.98 -9.45
C GLY A 193 -5.67 -17.95 -8.82
N ILE A 194 -5.49 -16.84 -9.52
CA ILE A 194 -4.99 -15.57 -8.99
C ILE A 194 -6.03 -14.51 -9.33
N VAL A 195 -6.45 -13.72 -8.34
CA VAL A 195 -7.14 -12.46 -8.60
C VAL A 195 -6.22 -11.33 -8.16
N ALA A 196 -5.85 -10.49 -9.12
CA ALA A 196 -4.82 -9.47 -8.97
C ALA A 196 -5.39 -8.06 -9.22
N GLY A 197 -4.73 -7.03 -8.67
CA GLY A 197 -5.18 -5.64 -8.80
C GLY A 197 -5.07 -5.11 -10.23
N GLN A 198 -3.88 -4.66 -10.65
CA GLN A 198 -3.60 -4.16 -12.00
C GLN A 198 -2.51 -4.96 -12.69
N ASP A 199 -2.49 -4.93 -14.02
CA ASP A 199 -1.41 -5.51 -14.81
C ASP A 199 -0.20 -4.58 -14.83
N LEU A 200 0.66 -4.72 -13.83
CA LEU A 200 1.88 -3.94 -13.62
C LEU A 200 3.07 -4.88 -13.41
N PRO A 201 4.32 -4.47 -13.70
CA PRO A 201 5.50 -5.31 -13.52
C PRO A 201 5.61 -5.92 -12.12
N GLY A 202 5.37 -5.13 -11.06
CA GLY A 202 5.38 -5.62 -9.69
C GLY A 202 4.33 -6.70 -9.40
N ILE A 203 3.19 -6.68 -10.08
CA ILE A 203 2.12 -7.69 -9.96
C ILE A 203 2.43 -8.94 -10.79
N GLN A 204 3.01 -8.77 -11.96
CA GLN A 204 3.50 -9.88 -12.79
C GLN A 204 4.59 -10.69 -12.07
N GLU A 205 5.37 -10.05 -11.19
CA GLU A 205 6.35 -10.72 -10.33
C GLU A 205 5.72 -11.76 -9.39
N PHE A 206 4.56 -11.45 -8.79
CA PHE A 206 3.82 -12.45 -7.99
C PHE A 206 3.30 -13.60 -8.87
N ILE A 207 2.77 -13.26 -10.04
CA ILE A 207 2.13 -14.21 -10.97
C ILE A 207 3.15 -15.24 -11.47
N VAL A 208 4.35 -14.79 -11.88
CA VAL A 208 5.39 -15.67 -12.40
C VAL A 208 5.87 -16.64 -11.33
N GLY A 209 6.13 -16.14 -10.11
CA GLY A 209 6.52 -16.97 -8.97
C GLY A 209 5.46 -18.01 -8.64
N PHE A 210 4.19 -17.61 -8.53
CA PHE A 210 3.08 -18.53 -8.24
C PHE A 210 2.94 -19.62 -9.29
N LYS A 211 2.98 -19.26 -10.59
CA LYS A 211 2.91 -20.24 -11.69
C LYS A 211 4.05 -21.25 -11.63
N GLN A 212 5.28 -20.77 -11.39
CA GLN A 212 6.45 -21.64 -11.27
C GLN A 212 6.32 -22.57 -10.05
N GLY A 213 5.82 -22.06 -8.94
CA GLY A 213 5.52 -22.83 -7.72
C GLY A 213 4.53 -23.96 -7.98
N VAL A 214 3.41 -23.65 -8.64
CA VAL A 214 2.39 -24.65 -9.02
C VAL A 214 2.99 -25.71 -9.94
N ALA A 215 3.69 -25.28 -11.00
CA ALA A 215 4.28 -26.19 -11.98
C ALA A 215 5.38 -27.08 -11.40
N SER A 216 6.06 -26.66 -10.33
CA SER A 216 7.08 -27.47 -9.65
C SER A 216 6.49 -28.70 -8.95
N VAL A 217 5.19 -28.68 -8.62
CA VAL A 217 4.47 -29.78 -7.98
C VAL A 217 3.77 -30.65 -9.02
N ASP A 218 2.95 -30.04 -9.89
CA ASP A 218 2.29 -30.71 -11.01
C ASP A 218 2.06 -29.70 -12.16
N PRO A 219 2.79 -29.80 -13.28
CA PRO A 219 2.64 -28.89 -14.42
C PRO A 219 1.29 -29.04 -15.14
N GLY A 220 0.50 -30.07 -14.82
CA GLY A 220 -0.86 -30.26 -15.33
C GLY A 220 -1.93 -29.42 -14.61
N ILE A 221 -1.59 -28.72 -13.52
CA ILE A 221 -2.52 -27.81 -12.84
C ILE A 221 -2.68 -26.53 -13.65
N ASN A 222 -3.92 -26.15 -13.93
CA ASN A 222 -4.24 -24.90 -14.62
C ASN A 222 -4.24 -23.72 -13.65
N VAL A 223 -3.55 -22.64 -14.01
CA VAL A 223 -3.52 -21.37 -13.26
C VAL A 223 -4.31 -20.31 -14.03
N ASN A 224 -5.51 -19.97 -13.55
CA ASN A 224 -6.34 -18.90 -14.10
C ASN A 224 -6.02 -17.56 -13.44
N ILE A 225 -5.89 -16.49 -14.23
CA ILE A 225 -5.60 -15.15 -13.72
C ILE A 225 -6.74 -14.21 -14.11
N SER A 226 -7.22 -13.43 -13.15
CA SER A 226 -8.17 -12.35 -13.36
C SER A 226 -7.63 -11.05 -12.78
N PHE A 227 -7.78 -9.94 -13.50
CA PHE A 227 -7.42 -8.61 -13.02
C PHE A 227 -8.65 -7.79 -12.67
N VAL A 228 -8.63 -7.18 -11.48
CA VAL A 228 -9.65 -6.23 -11.03
C VAL A 228 -9.60 -4.95 -11.88
N GLY A 229 -8.41 -4.52 -12.29
CA GLY A 229 -8.14 -3.27 -13.01
C GLY A 229 -7.84 -2.08 -12.09
N ASN A 230 -7.88 -2.28 -10.77
CA ASN A 230 -7.44 -1.34 -9.72
C ASN A 230 -7.22 -2.13 -8.42
N PHE A 231 -6.77 -1.46 -7.35
CA PHE A 231 -6.51 -2.07 -6.05
C PHE A 231 -7.61 -1.80 -5.00
N ASN A 232 -8.72 -1.14 -5.37
CA ASN A 232 -9.69 -0.60 -4.41
C ASN A 232 -11.12 -1.15 -4.57
N ASP A 233 -11.42 -1.83 -5.68
CA ASP A 233 -12.74 -2.39 -5.97
C ASP A 233 -12.91 -3.82 -5.41
N ALA A 234 -13.18 -3.89 -4.11
CA ALA A 234 -13.39 -5.16 -3.42
C ALA A 234 -14.61 -5.94 -3.94
N GLN A 235 -15.66 -5.26 -4.41
CA GLN A 235 -16.83 -5.93 -4.96
C GLN A 235 -16.50 -6.64 -6.28
N LYS A 236 -15.80 -5.97 -7.19
CA LYS A 236 -15.35 -6.60 -8.43
C LYS A 236 -14.38 -7.76 -8.17
N ALA A 237 -13.48 -7.62 -7.19
CA ALA A 237 -12.59 -8.71 -6.79
C ALA A 237 -13.37 -9.92 -6.25
N TYR A 238 -14.42 -9.70 -5.46
CA TYR A 238 -15.34 -10.74 -4.99
C TYR A 238 -16.02 -11.47 -6.16
N ASP A 239 -16.55 -10.73 -7.13
CA ASP A 239 -17.27 -11.30 -8.29
C ASP A 239 -16.34 -12.12 -9.20
N LEU A 240 -15.13 -11.62 -9.46
CA LEU A 240 -14.10 -12.33 -10.22
C LEU A 240 -13.67 -13.62 -9.52
N THR A 241 -13.48 -13.56 -8.20
CA THR A 241 -13.10 -14.72 -7.38
C THR A 241 -14.19 -15.79 -7.38
N THR A 242 -15.44 -15.38 -7.18
CA THR A 242 -16.60 -16.27 -7.28
C THR A 242 -16.67 -16.94 -8.65
N THR A 243 -16.35 -16.21 -9.72
CA THR A 243 -16.30 -16.76 -11.09
C THR A 243 -15.22 -17.83 -11.25
N LEU A 244 -14.03 -17.63 -10.68
CA LEU A 244 -12.95 -18.63 -10.69
C LEU A 244 -13.35 -19.91 -9.95
N PHE A 245 -13.96 -19.78 -8.75
CA PHE A 245 -14.47 -20.92 -8.00
C PHE A 245 -15.59 -21.66 -8.74
N ASN A 246 -16.55 -20.93 -9.34
CA ASN A 246 -17.59 -21.52 -10.18
C ASN A 246 -17.03 -22.26 -11.41
N SER A 247 -15.86 -21.83 -11.90
CA SER A 247 -15.13 -22.48 -13.00
C SER A 247 -14.24 -23.66 -12.56
N GLY A 248 -14.27 -23.97 -11.26
CA GLY A 248 -13.66 -25.14 -10.66
C GLY A 248 -12.29 -24.92 -10.02
N ALA A 249 -11.86 -23.68 -9.78
CA ALA A 249 -10.65 -23.44 -8.99
C ALA A 249 -10.82 -24.00 -7.56
N ASP A 250 -9.80 -24.69 -7.05
CA ASP A 250 -9.77 -25.21 -5.68
C ASP A 250 -9.25 -24.15 -4.69
N VAL A 251 -8.30 -23.32 -5.13
CA VAL A 251 -7.64 -22.27 -4.34
C VAL A 251 -7.49 -21.00 -5.17
N VAL A 252 -7.73 -19.83 -4.59
CA VAL A 252 -7.45 -18.52 -5.22
C VAL A 252 -6.44 -17.71 -4.39
N TYR A 253 -5.38 -17.23 -5.04
CA TYR A 253 -4.40 -16.33 -4.44
C TYR A 253 -4.79 -14.86 -4.61
N ASN A 254 -4.82 -14.12 -3.50
CA ASN A 254 -5.05 -12.68 -3.46
C ASN A 254 -3.77 -11.91 -3.82
N VAL A 255 -3.80 -11.05 -4.85
CA VAL A 255 -2.71 -10.11 -5.19
C VAL A 255 -3.31 -8.74 -5.55
N ALA A 256 -4.24 -8.24 -4.74
CA ALA A 256 -5.09 -7.10 -5.10
C ALA A 256 -5.18 -5.98 -4.04
N GLY A 257 -4.25 -5.90 -3.09
CA GLY A 257 -4.24 -4.84 -2.07
C GLY A 257 -5.59 -4.75 -1.32
N PRO A 258 -6.15 -3.54 -1.08
CA PRO A 258 -7.45 -3.38 -0.42
C PRO A 258 -8.60 -4.18 -1.06
N ALA A 259 -8.66 -4.26 -2.40
CA ALA A 259 -9.66 -5.04 -3.11
C ALA A 259 -9.57 -6.54 -2.79
N GLY A 260 -8.40 -7.00 -2.34
CA GLY A 260 -8.13 -8.36 -1.92
C GLY A 260 -9.03 -8.86 -0.78
N LEU A 261 -9.58 -7.95 0.04
CA LEU A 261 -10.57 -8.32 1.05
C LEU A 261 -11.83 -8.97 0.44
N GLY A 262 -12.22 -8.55 -0.77
CA GLY A 262 -13.30 -9.17 -1.53
C GLY A 262 -12.99 -10.60 -1.97
N ILE A 263 -11.72 -10.90 -2.29
CA ILE A 263 -11.26 -12.23 -2.67
C ILE A 263 -11.39 -13.19 -1.47
N LEU A 264 -10.89 -12.76 -0.31
CA LEU A 264 -10.94 -13.59 0.91
C LEU A 264 -12.38 -13.80 1.37
N LYS A 265 -13.23 -12.77 1.26
CA LYS A 265 -14.66 -12.89 1.54
C LYS A 265 -15.35 -13.87 0.58
N ALA A 266 -15.06 -13.81 -0.73
CA ALA A 266 -15.63 -14.73 -1.70
C ALA A 266 -15.24 -16.19 -1.41
N ALA A 267 -13.99 -16.45 -0.99
CA ALA A 267 -13.58 -17.78 -0.57
C ALA A 267 -14.41 -18.28 0.62
N ALA A 268 -14.65 -17.43 1.61
CA ALA A 268 -15.49 -17.78 2.76
C ALA A 268 -16.96 -18.05 2.37
N ASP A 269 -17.58 -17.12 1.66
CA ASP A 269 -19.00 -17.22 1.28
C ASP A 269 -19.26 -18.43 0.37
N THR A 270 -18.31 -18.76 -0.51
CA THR A 270 -18.42 -19.89 -1.43
C THR A 270 -17.83 -21.21 -0.89
N LYS A 271 -17.27 -21.19 0.32
CA LYS A 271 -16.64 -22.34 0.98
C LYS A 271 -15.47 -22.95 0.22
N HIS A 272 -14.56 -22.11 -0.25
CA HIS A 272 -13.29 -22.51 -0.87
C HIS A 272 -12.11 -21.98 -0.08
N TYR A 273 -10.90 -22.30 -0.54
CA TYR A 273 -9.66 -21.79 0.04
C TYR A 273 -9.13 -20.56 -0.71
N ALA A 274 -8.48 -19.68 0.04
CA ALA A 274 -7.69 -18.58 -0.47
C ALA A 274 -6.32 -18.50 0.20
N ILE A 275 -5.42 -17.74 -0.43
CA ILE A 275 -4.12 -17.36 0.13
C ILE A 275 -4.10 -15.83 0.20
N GLY A 276 -3.77 -15.29 1.38
CA GLY A 276 -3.62 -13.85 1.64
C GLY A 276 -2.28 -13.29 1.16
N VAL A 277 -2.10 -11.97 1.28
CA VAL A 277 -0.90 -11.28 0.80
C VAL A 277 -0.54 -10.06 1.63
N ASP A 278 0.73 -9.66 1.54
CA ASP A 278 1.38 -8.52 2.18
C ASP A 278 1.51 -8.64 3.70
N SER A 279 0.39 -8.87 4.41
CA SER A 279 0.31 -9.07 5.85
C SER A 279 -0.30 -10.43 6.20
N ASP A 280 -0.23 -10.84 7.47
CA ASP A 280 -0.91 -12.05 7.93
C ASP A 280 -2.43 -11.82 7.96
N GLN A 281 -3.10 -12.34 6.94
CA GLN A 281 -4.53 -12.26 6.72
C GLN A 281 -5.27 -13.53 7.16
N ASN A 282 -4.58 -14.49 7.79
CA ASN A 282 -5.14 -15.79 8.15
C ASN A 282 -6.37 -15.65 9.07
N SER A 283 -6.36 -14.64 9.96
CA SER A 283 -7.44 -14.38 10.91
C SER A 283 -8.70 -13.75 10.31
N LEU A 284 -8.64 -13.22 9.08
CA LEU A 284 -9.80 -12.56 8.46
C LEU A 284 -10.92 -13.56 8.13
N HIS A 285 -10.54 -14.73 7.60
CA HIS A 285 -11.44 -15.86 7.37
C HIS A 285 -10.72 -17.17 7.75
N PRO A 286 -10.60 -17.50 9.04
CA PRO A 286 -9.68 -18.52 9.56
C PRO A 286 -10.00 -19.96 9.13
N GLN A 287 -11.19 -20.19 8.54
CA GLN A 287 -11.58 -21.48 7.96
C GLN A 287 -11.27 -21.58 6.46
N HIS A 288 -10.84 -20.48 5.83
CA HIS A 288 -10.73 -20.35 4.38
C HIS A 288 -9.37 -19.81 3.90
N VAL A 289 -8.64 -19.05 4.73
CA VAL A 289 -7.30 -18.55 4.38
C VAL A 289 -6.24 -19.56 4.82
N LEU A 290 -5.63 -20.24 3.86
CA LEU A 290 -4.63 -21.31 4.10
C LEU A 290 -3.31 -20.76 4.63
N ALA A 291 -2.88 -19.63 4.10
CA ALA A 291 -1.65 -18.95 4.43
C ALA A 291 -1.70 -17.53 3.91
N SER A 292 -0.73 -16.71 4.28
CA SER A 292 -0.52 -15.38 3.74
C SER A 292 0.92 -15.21 3.27
N MET A 293 1.11 -14.76 2.02
CA MET A 293 2.42 -14.44 1.48
C MET A 293 2.81 -13.04 1.91
N LEU A 294 3.69 -12.94 2.91
CA LEU A 294 4.07 -11.67 3.52
C LEU A 294 5.09 -10.94 2.66
N LYS A 295 4.90 -9.63 2.53
CA LYS A 295 5.96 -8.68 2.27
C LYS A 295 6.28 -7.98 3.59
N GLN A 296 7.53 -8.04 4.05
CA GLN A 296 7.93 -7.44 5.33
C GLN A 296 8.13 -5.92 5.22
N ILE A 297 7.09 -5.19 4.78
CA ILE A 297 7.17 -3.75 4.54
C ILE A 297 7.42 -3.01 5.84
N GLY A 298 6.67 -3.32 6.90
CA GLY A 298 6.90 -2.75 8.23
C GLY A 298 8.31 -2.98 8.76
N ASN A 299 8.91 -4.16 8.53
CA ASN A 299 10.30 -4.40 8.91
C ASN A 299 11.25 -3.58 8.04
N SER A 300 11.02 -3.49 6.72
CA SER A 300 11.89 -2.67 5.86
C SER A 300 11.88 -1.20 6.25
N VAL A 301 10.73 -0.66 6.68
CA VAL A 301 10.58 0.70 7.21
C VAL A 301 11.38 0.87 8.49
N TYR A 302 11.15 -0.04 9.45
CA TYR A 302 11.84 -0.02 10.74
C TYR A 302 13.36 -0.16 10.58
N ASP A 303 13.80 -1.15 9.81
CA ASP A 303 15.21 -1.45 9.54
C ASP A 303 15.91 -0.28 8.85
N SER A 304 15.23 0.40 7.92
CA SER A 304 15.78 1.59 7.26
C SER A 304 16.03 2.69 8.28
N ALA A 305 15.05 3.04 9.10
CA ALA A 305 15.26 4.03 10.14
C ALA A 305 16.39 3.63 11.13
N LYS A 306 16.44 2.35 11.53
CA LYS A 306 17.52 1.86 12.41
C LYS A 306 18.91 1.87 11.79
N LYS A 307 19.02 1.59 10.49
CA LYS A 307 20.29 1.71 9.77
C LYS A 307 20.67 3.17 9.58
N TYR A 308 19.70 4.06 9.39
CA TYR A 308 19.95 5.49 9.30
C TYR A 308 20.54 6.04 10.60
N GLU A 309 19.98 5.66 11.77
CA GLU A 309 20.49 6.06 13.10
C GLU A 309 21.94 5.64 13.36
N LYS A 310 22.44 4.64 12.61
CA LYS A 310 23.78 4.09 12.74
C LYS A 310 24.72 4.49 11.59
N ASP A 311 24.27 5.37 10.69
CA ASP A 311 24.98 5.73 9.46
C ASP A 311 25.30 4.52 8.55
N GLU A 312 24.44 3.49 8.56
CA GLU A 312 24.61 2.23 7.81
C GLU A 312 23.84 2.20 6.48
N ILE A 313 23.08 3.25 6.13
CA ILE A 313 22.40 3.33 4.83
C ILE A 313 23.36 3.80 3.74
N LYS A 314 23.38 3.07 2.63
CA LYS A 314 23.94 3.54 1.36
C LYS A 314 22.82 4.07 0.47
N PHE A 315 22.68 5.39 0.42
CA PHE A 315 21.76 6.02 -0.53
C PHE A 315 22.30 5.91 -1.96
N GLY A 316 21.40 5.94 -2.94
CA GLY A 316 21.69 5.66 -4.35
C GLY A 316 21.70 4.17 -4.71
N GLU A 317 21.48 3.29 -3.74
CA GLU A 317 21.43 1.85 -3.93
C GLU A 317 20.00 1.29 -3.83
N THR A 318 19.82 0.08 -4.35
CA THR A 318 18.61 -0.72 -4.18
C THR A 318 18.92 -1.95 -3.33
N VAL A 319 18.12 -2.17 -2.29
CA VAL A 319 18.19 -3.36 -1.44
C VAL A 319 17.01 -4.27 -1.77
N VAL A 320 17.27 -5.58 -1.85
CA VAL A 320 16.23 -6.59 -2.12
C VAL A 320 15.90 -7.36 -0.84
N TYR A 321 14.62 -7.39 -0.50
CA TYR A 321 14.03 -8.14 0.61
C TYR A 321 13.38 -9.43 0.06
N GLY A 322 14.02 -10.58 0.26
CA GLY A 322 13.62 -11.89 -0.26
C GLY A 322 13.57 -12.99 0.81
N LEU A 323 13.47 -14.26 0.41
CA LEU A 323 13.38 -15.38 1.36
C LEU A 323 14.66 -15.56 2.18
N SER A 324 15.82 -15.26 1.60
CA SER A 324 17.13 -15.46 2.22
C SER A 324 17.42 -14.51 3.39
N ASN A 325 16.78 -13.33 3.40
CA ASN A 325 16.87 -12.34 4.47
C ASN A 325 15.51 -12.08 5.15
N GLU A 326 14.58 -13.03 5.02
CA GLU A 326 13.24 -13.00 5.60
C GLU A 326 12.37 -11.81 5.16
N GLY A 327 12.76 -11.09 4.10
CA GLY A 327 12.03 -9.95 3.57
C GLY A 327 10.70 -10.30 2.91
N VAL A 328 10.54 -11.56 2.49
CA VAL A 328 9.24 -12.17 2.17
C VAL A 328 9.11 -13.51 2.90
N ALA A 329 7.88 -13.97 3.11
CA ALA A 329 7.60 -15.25 3.76
C ALA A 329 6.23 -15.81 3.35
N LEU A 330 5.99 -17.08 3.65
CA LEU A 330 4.65 -17.66 3.62
C LEU A 330 4.28 -18.07 5.06
N VAL A 331 3.32 -17.37 5.66
CA VAL A 331 2.85 -17.66 7.02
C VAL A 331 1.61 -18.53 6.96
N TYR A 332 1.73 -19.76 7.44
CA TYR A 332 0.65 -20.75 7.40
C TYR A 332 -0.45 -20.46 8.43
N ASN A 333 -1.69 -20.78 8.06
CA ASN A 333 -2.73 -21.03 9.02
C ASN A 333 -2.58 -22.46 9.55
N ASP A 334 -2.06 -22.60 10.76
CA ASP A 334 -1.74 -23.90 11.35
C ASP A 334 -2.94 -24.82 11.50
N ALA A 335 -4.16 -24.27 11.57
CA ALA A 335 -5.40 -25.04 11.67
C ALA A 335 -5.83 -25.66 10.33
N LEU A 336 -5.35 -25.14 9.19
CA LEU A 336 -5.75 -25.59 7.86
C LEU A 336 -4.65 -26.32 7.09
N VAL A 337 -3.38 -26.03 7.38
CA VAL A 337 -2.25 -26.62 6.67
C VAL A 337 -1.63 -27.75 7.49
N PRO A 338 -1.68 -29.01 7.04
CA PRO A 338 -1.06 -30.14 7.74
C PRO A 338 0.47 -30.02 7.80
N ALA A 339 1.06 -30.63 8.83
CA ALA A 339 2.51 -30.63 9.03
C ALA A 339 3.31 -31.20 7.84
N GLU A 340 2.81 -32.25 7.19
CA GLU A 340 3.45 -32.84 6.01
C GLU A 340 3.49 -31.88 4.81
N VAL A 341 2.47 -31.04 4.65
CA VAL A 341 2.43 -30.03 3.58
C VAL A 341 3.40 -28.90 3.91
N LYS A 342 3.46 -28.45 5.18
CA LYS A 342 4.46 -27.46 5.63
C LYS A 342 5.89 -27.93 5.35
N GLN A 343 6.21 -29.19 5.67
CA GLN A 343 7.53 -29.76 5.40
C GLN A 343 7.90 -29.72 3.91
N LYS A 344 6.95 -30.01 3.01
CA LYS A 344 7.18 -29.91 1.56
C LYS A 344 7.49 -28.47 1.12
N ILE A 345 6.75 -27.50 1.66
CA ILE A 345 6.92 -26.08 1.33
C ILE A 345 8.22 -25.54 1.95
N ASP A 346 8.57 -25.93 3.17
CA ASP A 346 9.82 -25.54 3.82
C ASP A 346 11.04 -26.12 3.08
N ALA A 347 10.95 -27.36 2.58
CA ALA A 347 11.96 -27.91 1.69
C ALA A 347 12.05 -27.11 0.37
N ALA A 348 10.93 -26.69 -0.20
CA ALA A 348 10.91 -25.83 -1.39
C ALA A 348 11.56 -24.46 -1.10
N LYS A 349 11.29 -23.86 0.06
CA LYS A 349 11.94 -22.62 0.53
C LYS A 349 13.45 -22.79 0.62
N GLN A 350 13.94 -23.88 1.22
CA GLN A 350 15.37 -24.16 1.32
C GLN A 350 16.05 -24.24 -0.05
N LYS A 351 15.39 -24.83 -1.05
CA LYS A 351 15.90 -24.88 -2.43
C LYS A 351 15.97 -23.52 -3.11
N VAL A 352 15.01 -22.63 -2.84
CA VAL A 352 15.06 -21.26 -3.35
C VAL A 352 16.19 -20.48 -2.67
N VAL A 353 16.29 -20.56 -1.34
CA VAL A 353 17.34 -19.87 -0.57
C VAL A 353 18.74 -20.37 -0.92
N SER A 354 18.92 -21.67 -1.20
CA SER A 354 20.22 -22.23 -1.60
C SER A 354 20.57 -21.94 -3.07
N GLY A 355 19.61 -21.48 -3.88
CA GLY A 355 19.76 -21.28 -5.32
C GLY A 355 19.64 -22.57 -6.16
N GLU A 356 19.30 -23.71 -5.57
CA GLU A 356 18.96 -24.94 -6.32
C GLU A 356 17.75 -24.69 -7.24
N VAL A 357 16.77 -23.94 -6.75
CA VAL A 357 15.64 -23.43 -7.54
C VAL A 357 15.81 -21.92 -7.70
N LYS A 358 16.07 -21.49 -8.93
CA LYS A 358 16.01 -20.07 -9.28
C LYS A 358 14.58 -19.72 -9.66
N VAL A 359 13.96 -18.84 -8.88
CA VAL A 359 12.62 -18.34 -9.19
C VAL A 359 12.72 -17.26 -10.27
N ASP A 360 11.85 -17.36 -11.28
CA ASP A 360 11.81 -16.42 -12.39
C ASP A 360 11.40 -15.03 -11.91
N SER A 361 11.96 -14.00 -12.55
CA SER A 361 11.67 -12.59 -12.25
C SER A 361 11.40 -11.84 -13.56
N VAL A 362 10.39 -10.99 -13.56
CA VAL A 362 10.07 -10.06 -14.65
C VAL A 362 10.64 -8.66 -14.40
N LEU A 363 11.08 -8.39 -13.17
CA LEU A 363 11.84 -7.19 -12.83
C LEU A 363 13.29 -7.38 -13.30
N LYS A 364 13.81 -6.41 -14.05
CA LYS A 364 15.17 -6.45 -14.63
C LYS A 364 16.14 -5.61 -13.82
#